data_AF-A0A9P0CA34-F1
#
_entry.id   AF-A0A9P0CA34-F1
#
_cell.length_a   1.000
_cell.length_b   1.000
_cell.length_c   1.000
_cell.angle_alpha   90.00
_cell.angle_beta   90.00
_cell.angle_gamma   90.00
#
_symmetry.space_group_name_H-M   'P 1'
#
loop_
_entity.id
_entity.type
_entity.pdbx_description
1 polymer ?
#
loop_
_entity_poly.entity_id
_entity_poly.type
_entity_poly.pdbx_seq_one_letter_code
_entity_poly.pdbx_strand_id
1 'polypeptide(L)'
;MVREGLRPRDFLRQFDKQNEMVIPRADFYRGLAASGMSLTPVEMDTLMEVFCAPGRRRFVEYERFCETVGGAQAQGGLERAPLLQPVPHVPTLDSPLNFLSYEERHVVSMALTKLAKFPDQLSNILEVFKDMDRARCGTIPRVSVERALCQRNLLQLVSARERDLIYKCFGYRRGCGDEVRTRTHTRTHTHTHRENDKHIRHQ
;
A
#
# COMPACT_ATOMS: atom_id res chain seq x y z
N MET A 1 6.50 3.28 -13.89
CA MET A 1 7.87 2.75 -13.72
C MET A 1 7.83 1.84 -12.50
N VAL A 2 7.78 0.52 -12.71
CA VAL A 2 8.06 -0.43 -11.64
C VAL A 2 9.54 -0.23 -11.32
N ARG A 3 9.85 0.28 -10.13
CA ARG A 3 11.25 0.28 -9.69
C ARG A 3 11.64 -1.20 -9.59
N GLU A 4 12.67 -1.61 -10.33
CA GLU A 4 13.24 -2.94 -10.16
C GLU A 4 13.50 -3.15 -8.66
N GLY A 5 12.92 -4.22 -8.12
CA GLY A 5 12.91 -4.45 -6.69
C GLY A 5 14.32 -4.57 -6.16
N LEU A 6 14.71 -3.68 -5.25
CA LEU A 6 15.86 -3.94 -4.39
C LEU A 6 15.63 -5.29 -3.72
N ARG A 7 16.60 -6.20 -3.81
CA ARG A 7 16.60 -7.50 -3.14
C ARG A 7 17.54 -7.42 -1.94
N PRO A 8 17.07 -7.08 -0.73
CA PRO A 8 17.96 -6.87 0.42
C PRO A 8 18.84 -8.08 0.74
N ARG A 9 18.34 -9.29 0.42
CA ARG A 9 19.07 -10.55 0.56
C ARG A 9 20.43 -10.54 -0.14
N ASP A 10 20.52 -9.91 -1.32
CA ASP A 10 21.77 -9.85 -2.11
C ASP A 10 22.88 -9.09 -1.37
N PHE A 11 22.51 -8.16 -0.49
CA PHE A 11 23.45 -7.35 0.29
C PHE A 11 23.75 -7.95 1.66
N LEU A 12 22.83 -8.74 2.21
CA LEU A 12 22.89 -9.24 3.60
C LEU A 12 23.51 -10.64 3.69
N ARG A 13 23.26 -11.51 2.70
CA ARG A 13 23.68 -12.92 2.72
C ARG A 13 25.21 -13.10 2.88
N GLN A 14 26.00 -12.16 2.36
CA GLN A 14 27.46 -12.21 2.49
C GLN A 14 27.98 -12.18 3.94
N PHE A 15 27.16 -11.68 4.88
CA PHE A 15 27.51 -11.62 6.30
C PHE A 15 27.11 -12.89 7.08
N ASP A 16 26.38 -13.81 6.47
CA ASP A 16 25.92 -15.07 7.06
C ASP A 16 26.63 -16.28 6.43
N LYS A 17 27.93 -16.42 6.70
CA LYS A 17 28.75 -17.48 6.11
C LYS A 17 28.33 -18.89 6.54
N GLN A 18 27.67 -19.01 7.69
CA GLN A 18 27.22 -20.29 8.26
C GLN A 18 25.77 -20.61 7.91
N ASN A 19 25.08 -19.73 7.16
CA ASN A 19 23.68 -19.89 6.78
C ASN A 19 22.76 -20.09 8.00
N GLU A 20 23.02 -19.35 9.09
CA GLU A 20 22.21 -19.35 10.31
C GLU A 20 20.93 -18.52 10.18
N MET A 21 20.74 -17.80 9.06
CA MET A 21 19.62 -16.88 8.81
C MET A 21 19.60 -15.66 9.76
N VAL A 22 20.69 -15.45 10.49
CA VAL A 22 20.90 -14.32 11.39
C VAL A 22 22.27 -13.67 11.13
N ILE A 23 22.36 -12.35 11.29
CA ILE A 23 23.62 -11.61 11.20
C ILE A 23 23.75 -10.59 12.33
N PRO A 24 24.97 -10.18 12.73
CA PRO A 24 25.16 -9.09 13.69
C PRO A 24 24.48 -7.80 13.26
N ARG A 25 23.97 -7.01 14.21
CA ARG A 25 23.32 -5.71 13.93
C ARG A 25 24.19 -4.76 13.09
N ALA A 26 25.48 -4.69 13.40
CA ALA A 26 26.42 -3.86 12.62
C ALA A 26 26.52 -4.31 11.16
N ASP A 27 26.45 -5.62 10.90
CA ASP A 27 26.52 -6.18 9.55
C ASP A 27 25.20 -5.95 8.80
N PHE A 28 24.06 -6.05 9.49
CA PHE A 28 22.75 -5.67 8.96
C PHE A 28 22.70 -4.19 8.55
N TYR A 29 23.20 -3.29 9.40
CA TYR A 29 23.32 -1.87 9.10
C TYR A 29 24.15 -1.63 7.84
N ARG A 30 25.36 -2.22 7.76
CA ARG A 30 26.25 -2.07 6.59
C ARG A 30 25.61 -2.60 5.32
N GLY A 31 24.97 -3.77 5.38
CA GLY A 31 24.31 -4.38 4.22
C GLY A 31 23.18 -3.52 3.67
N LEU A 32 22.30 -2.99 4.54
CA LEU A 32 21.20 -2.13 4.10
C LEU A 32 21.67 -0.74 3.65
N ALA A 33 22.69 -0.17 4.29
CA ALA A 33 23.29 1.08 3.83
C ALA A 33 23.89 0.93 2.42
N ALA A 34 24.49 -0.23 2.11
CA ALA A 34 25.03 -0.56 0.80
C ALA A 34 23.95 -0.81 -0.26
N SER A 35 22.70 -1.10 0.13
CA SER A 35 21.61 -1.35 -0.81
C SER A 35 21.00 -0.06 -1.41
N GLY A 36 21.57 1.12 -1.10
CA GLY A 36 21.09 2.41 -1.61
C GLY A 36 19.77 2.88 -1.02
N MET A 37 19.30 2.26 0.08
CA MET A 37 18.11 2.71 0.79
C MET A 37 18.44 3.89 1.70
N SER A 38 17.63 4.95 1.61
CA SER A 38 17.76 6.13 2.47
C SER A 38 16.90 5.96 3.72
N LEU A 39 17.41 5.20 4.69
CA LEU A 39 16.79 5.05 6.01
C LEU A 39 17.45 6.02 7.00
N THR A 40 16.63 6.69 7.81
CA THR A 40 17.12 7.45 8.96
C THR A 40 17.69 6.52 10.04
N PRO A 41 18.56 7.01 10.94
CA PRO A 41 19.08 6.19 12.05
C PRO A 41 17.97 5.56 12.90
N VAL A 42 16.89 6.31 13.16
CA VAL A 42 15.74 5.83 13.93
C VAL A 42 14.99 4.71 13.22
N GLU A 43 14.77 4.84 11.90
CA GLU A 43 14.14 3.77 11.11
C GLU A 43 15.00 2.51 11.08
N MET A 44 16.32 2.67 10.92
CA MET A 44 17.26 1.56 10.95
C MET A 44 17.26 0.82 12.29
N ASP A 45 17.32 1.58 13.40
CA ASP A 45 17.24 1.00 14.75
C ASP A 45 15.90 0.30 14.97
N THR A 46 14.80 0.90 14.53
CA THR A 46 13.47 0.28 14.61
C THR A 46 13.42 -1.06 13.87
N LEU A 47 13.97 -1.15 12.66
CA LEU A 47 14.06 -2.41 11.92
C LEU A 47 14.86 -3.46 12.69
N MET A 48 16.03 -3.08 13.21
CA MET A 48 16.88 -4.03 13.95
C MET A 48 16.23 -4.50 15.27
N GLU A 49 15.40 -3.67 15.92
CA GLU A 49 14.58 -4.11 17.07
C GLU A 49 13.48 -5.09 16.65
N VAL A 50 12.71 -4.76 15.61
CA VAL A 50 11.58 -5.59 15.14
C VAL A 50 12.04 -6.98 14.68
N PHE A 51 13.19 -7.05 14.01
CA PHE A 51 13.76 -8.29 13.47
C PHE A 51 14.88 -8.87 14.34
N CYS A 52 14.94 -8.49 15.62
CA CYS A 52 15.91 -9.04 16.56
C CYS A 52 15.72 -10.55 16.75
N ALA A 53 16.82 -11.31 16.72
CA ALA A 53 16.79 -12.75 16.97
C ALA A 53 16.38 -13.08 18.42
N PRO A 54 15.41 -13.98 18.65
CA PRO A 54 15.00 -14.41 19.99
C PRO A 54 16.18 -14.91 20.81
N GLY A 55 16.38 -14.35 22.00
CA GLY A 55 17.50 -14.73 22.88
C GLY A 55 18.89 -14.25 22.42
N ARG A 56 19.03 -13.60 21.25
CA ARG A 56 20.30 -13.12 20.68
C ARG A 56 20.20 -11.64 20.30
N ARG A 57 20.07 -10.73 21.28
CA ARG A 57 19.85 -9.28 21.08
C ARG A 57 20.84 -8.54 20.15
N ARG A 58 22.04 -9.10 19.95
CA ARG A 58 23.07 -8.53 19.06
C ARG A 58 22.92 -8.97 17.59
N PHE A 59 21.96 -9.84 17.30
CA PHE A 59 21.72 -10.44 15.99
C PHE A 59 20.33 -10.11 15.47
N VAL A 60 20.21 -10.04 14.15
CA VAL A 60 18.99 -9.76 13.40
C VAL A 60 18.66 -10.96 12.52
N GLU A 61 17.41 -11.42 12.54
CA GLU A 61 16.83 -12.42 11.62
C GLU A 61 16.66 -11.78 10.23
N TYR A 62 17.76 -11.62 9.49
CA TYR A 62 17.76 -10.93 8.21
C TYR A 62 16.91 -11.65 7.15
N GLU A 63 16.79 -12.98 7.25
CA GLU A 63 15.97 -13.78 6.34
C GLU A 63 14.49 -13.44 6.51
N ARG A 64 14.01 -13.36 7.76
CA ARG A 64 12.63 -12.93 8.08
C ARG A 64 12.36 -11.50 7.63
N PHE A 65 13.34 -10.60 7.78
CA PHE A 65 13.26 -9.26 7.20
C PHE A 65 13.11 -9.32 5.67
N CYS A 66 13.95 -10.09 4.98
CA CYS A 66 13.91 -10.23 3.53
C CYS A 66 12.60 -10.86 3.04
N GLU A 67 12.03 -11.82 3.76
CA GLU A 67 10.72 -12.40 3.48
C GLU A 67 9.59 -11.39 3.69
N THR A 68 9.69 -10.56 4.73
CA THR A 68 8.69 -9.51 4.99
C THR A 68 8.70 -8.44 3.90
N VAL A 69 9.89 -8.03 3.45
CA VAL A 69 10.05 -7.04 2.37
C VAL A 69 9.76 -7.64 0.99
N GLY A 70 10.23 -8.87 0.72
CA GLY A 70 10.00 -9.60 -0.53
C GLY A 70 8.57 -10.11 -0.69
N GLY A 71 7.90 -10.44 0.42
CA GLY A 71 6.48 -10.80 0.48
C GLY A 71 5.56 -9.66 0.07
N ALA A 72 6.03 -8.41 0.17
CA ALA A 72 5.34 -7.28 -0.44
C ALA A 72 5.31 -7.40 -1.97
N GLN A 73 6.33 -8.00 -2.61
CA GLN A 73 6.43 -8.09 -4.07
C GLN A 73 5.80 -9.37 -4.65
N ALA A 74 5.83 -10.48 -3.92
CA ALA A 74 5.17 -11.74 -4.29
C ALA A 74 4.88 -12.60 -3.04
N GLN A 75 3.65 -13.13 -2.93
CA GLN A 75 3.26 -14.03 -1.84
C GLN A 75 4.05 -15.36 -1.94
N GLY A 76 4.91 -15.63 -0.95
CA GLY A 76 5.62 -16.91 -0.84
C GLY A 76 4.73 -18.05 -0.32
N GLY A 77 5.15 -19.31 -0.51
CA GLY A 77 4.46 -20.48 0.03
C GLY A 77 3.26 -20.98 -0.79
N LEU A 78 3.01 -20.43 -1.97
CA LEU A 78 1.92 -20.86 -2.85
C LEU A 78 2.13 -22.29 -3.39
N GLU A 79 3.39 -22.74 -3.48
CA GLU A 79 3.74 -24.12 -3.81
C GLU A 79 3.22 -25.14 -2.79
N ARG A 80 2.97 -24.69 -1.55
CA ARG A 80 2.41 -25.51 -0.46
C ARG A 80 0.89 -25.36 -0.32
N ALA A 81 0.27 -24.46 -1.08
CA ALA A 81 -1.15 -24.15 -0.99
C ALA A 81 -1.73 -23.80 -2.38
N PRO A 82 -1.88 -24.79 -3.29
CA PRO A 82 -2.24 -24.55 -4.70
C PRO A 82 -3.64 -23.95 -4.91
N LEU A 83 -4.50 -24.01 -3.90
CA LEU A 83 -5.84 -23.42 -3.93
C LEU A 83 -5.86 -21.92 -3.57
N LEU A 84 -4.76 -21.38 -3.02
CA LEU A 84 -4.66 -19.94 -2.74
C LEU A 84 -4.35 -19.19 -4.05
N GLN A 85 -5.24 -18.28 -4.43
CA GLN A 85 -4.91 -17.34 -5.51
C GLN A 85 -3.89 -16.31 -5.00
N PRO A 86 -2.83 -16.01 -5.77
CA PRO A 86 -1.91 -14.93 -5.43
C PRO A 86 -2.68 -13.61 -5.29
N VAL A 87 -2.55 -12.92 -4.17
CA VAL A 87 -3.06 -11.56 -4.05
C VAL A 87 -2.20 -10.66 -4.95
N PRO A 88 -2.77 -9.96 -5.95
CA PRO A 88 -1.99 -9.05 -6.77
C PRO A 88 -1.35 -7.99 -5.88
N HIS A 89 -0.03 -7.81 -5.95
CA HIS A 89 0.63 -6.70 -5.27
C HIS A 89 0.01 -5.39 -5.76
N VAL A 90 -0.72 -4.72 -4.87
CA VAL A 90 -1.17 -3.35 -5.07
C VAL A 90 -0.06 -2.50 -4.48
N PRO A 91 0.68 -1.71 -5.27
CA PRO A 91 1.65 -0.78 -4.72
C PRO A 91 0.92 0.04 -3.66
N THR A 92 1.42 0.02 -2.43
CA THR A 92 1.05 1.01 -1.41
C THR A 92 1.51 2.35 -1.96
N LEU A 93 0.63 2.98 -2.72
CA LEU A 93 0.65 4.41 -2.98
C LEU A 93 0.20 5.09 -1.68
N ASP A 94 0.90 4.79 -0.58
CA ASP A 94 0.86 5.55 0.65
C ASP A 94 1.55 6.88 0.33
N SER A 95 0.84 7.68 -0.47
CA SER A 95 1.10 9.10 -0.59
C SER A 95 0.87 9.71 0.79
N PRO A 96 1.58 10.77 1.18
CA PRO A 96 1.26 11.53 2.39
C PRO A 96 -0.24 11.89 2.52
N LEU A 97 -0.95 11.94 1.39
CA LEU A 97 -2.38 12.22 1.29
C LEU A 97 -3.28 11.09 1.82
N ASN A 98 -2.82 9.83 1.77
CA ASN A 98 -3.61 8.66 2.16
C ASN A 98 -3.06 7.96 3.41
N PHE A 99 -2.07 8.59 4.08
CA PHE A 99 -1.49 8.04 5.28
C PHE A 99 -2.55 7.98 6.40
N LEU A 100 -2.75 6.79 6.95
CA LEU A 100 -3.59 6.57 8.12
C LEU A 100 -2.72 6.26 9.34
N SER A 101 -3.03 6.87 10.49
CA SER A 101 -2.46 6.47 11.78
C SER A 101 -2.93 5.05 12.16
N TYR A 102 -2.31 4.44 13.19
CA TYR A 102 -2.76 3.15 13.70
C TYR A 102 -4.24 3.17 14.12
N GLU A 103 -4.65 4.20 14.85
CA GLU A 103 -6.04 4.39 15.28
C GLU A 103 -6.97 4.58 14.08
N GLU A 104 -6.58 5.39 13.10
CA GLU A 104 -7.38 5.61 11.89
C GLU A 104 -7.55 4.31 11.08
N ARG A 105 -6.50 3.47 10.96
CA ARG A 105 -6.60 2.16 10.31
C ARG A 105 -7.59 1.25 11.01
N HIS A 106 -7.61 1.25 12.34
CA HIS A 106 -8.57 0.46 13.11
C HIS A 106 -10.00 0.92 12.84
N VAL A 107 -10.26 2.23 12.81
CA VAL A 107 -11.58 2.79 12.48
C VAL A 107 -12.02 2.41 11.06
N VAL A 108 -11.13 2.54 10.07
CA VAL A 108 -11.43 2.14 8.68
C VAL A 108 -11.71 0.64 8.58
N SER A 109 -10.90 -0.19 9.24
CA SER A 109 -11.12 -1.65 9.27
C SER A 109 -12.49 -1.99 9.83
N MET A 110 -12.86 -1.42 10.98
CA MET A 110 -14.18 -1.62 11.57
C MET A 110 -15.31 -1.15 10.65
N ALA A 111 -15.16 0.00 10.00
CA ALA A 111 -16.17 0.53 9.09
C ALA A 111 -16.36 -0.36 7.85
N LEU A 112 -15.27 -0.85 7.26
CA LEU A 112 -15.34 -1.80 6.14
C LEU A 112 -15.97 -3.14 6.58
N THR A 113 -15.66 -3.63 7.79
CA THR A 113 -16.31 -4.81 8.36
C THR A 113 -17.80 -4.59 8.61
N LYS A 114 -18.23 -3.39 9.01
CA LYS A 114 -19.67 -3.05 9.12
C LYS A 114 -20.37 -3.16 7.77
N LEU A 115 -19.79 -2.56 6.72
CA LEU A 115 -20.35 -2.62 5.37
C LEU A 115 -20.42 -4.07 4.86
N ALA A 116 -19.38 -4.87 5.13
CA ALA A 116 -19.31 -6.27 4.70
C ALA A 116 -20.42 -7.17 5.26
N LYS A 117 -21.12 -6.76 6.34
CA LYS A 117 -22.28 -7.49 6.88
C LYS A 117 -23.53 -7.39 6.00
N PHE A 118 -23.52 -6.53 4.97
CA PHE A 118 -24.65 -6.29 4.08
C PHE A 118 -24.29 -6.62 2.62
N PRO A 119 -24.02 -7.90 2.30
CA PRO A 119 -23.54 -8.31 0.98
C PRO A 119 -24.53 -7.97 -0.14
N ASP A 120 -25.84 -8.04 0.12
CA ASP A 120 -26.86 -7.71 -0.87
C ASP A 120 -26.84 -6.22 -1.26
N GLN A 121 -26.61 -5.34 -0.28
CA GLN A 121 -26.47 -3.90 -0.51
C GLN A 121 -25.15 -3.55 -1.20
N LEU A 122 -24.07 -4.26 -0.85
CA LEU A 122 -22.76 -4.13 -1.49
C LEU A 122 -22.70 -4.74 -2.89
N SER A 123 -23.61 -5.66 -3.23
CA SER A 123 -23.63 -6.32 -4.53
C SER A 123 -23.67 -5.28 -5.66
N ASN A 124 -22.82 -5.48 -6.66
CA ASN A 124 -22.68 -4.59 -7.81
C ASN A 124 -22.30 -3.13 -7.49
N ILE A 125 -21.77 -2.83 -6.29
CA ILE A 125 -21.30 -1.47 -5.94
C ILE A 125 -20.20 -0.98 -6.91
N LEU A 126 -19.35 -1.89 -7.40
CA LEU A 126 -18.31 -1.56 -8.37
C LEU A 126 -18.88 -1.11 -9.72
N GLU A 127 -20.00 -1.69 -10.17
CA GLU A 127 -20.66 -1.23 -11.39
C GLU A 127 -21.29 0.16 -11.18
N VAL A 128 -21.84 0.45 -9.99
CA VAL A 128 -22.31 1.82 -9.67
C VAL A 128 -21.17 2.82 -9.74
N PHE A 129 -20.00 2.48 -9.19
CA PHE A 129 -18.82 3.35 -9.27
C PHE A 129 -18.35 3.54 -10.72
N LYS A 130 -18.44 2.51 -11.56
CA LYS A 130 -18.09 2.55 -12.97
C LYS A 130 -19.05 3.44 -13.77
N ASP A 131 -20.35 3.40 -13.47
CA ASP A 131 -21.34 4.28 -14.10
C ASP A 131 -21.12 5.77 -13.71
N MET A 132 -20.58 6.01 -12.51
CA MET A 132 -20.20 7.35 -12.05
C MET A 132 -18.85 7.82 -12.60
N ASP A 133 -17.93 6.90 -12.90
CA ASP A 133 -16.66 7.16 -13.58
C ASP A 133 -16.83 7.21 -15.10
N ARG A 134 -17.59 8.20 -15.59
CA ARG A 134 -17.84 8.38 -17.03
C ARG A 134 -16.56 8.56 -17.85
N ALA A 135 -15.54 9.15 -17.23
CA ALA A 135 -14.22 9.37 -17.85
C ALA A 135 -13.37 8.08 -17.89
N ARG A 136 -13.81 7.01 -17.23
CA ARG A 136 -13.11 5.71 -17.13
C ARG A 136 -11.67 5.87 -16.66
N CYS A 137 -11.47 6.74 -15.66
CA CYS A 137 -10.15 7.11 -15.18
C CYS A 137 -9.74 6.38 -13.88
N GLY A 138 -10.63 5.57 -13.31
CA GLY A 138 -10.40 4.77 -12.12
C GLY A 138 -10.57 5.51 -10.79
N THR A 139 -11.05 6.77 -10.85
CA THR A 139 -11.31 7.64 -9.70
C THR A 139 -12.65 8.35 -9.84
N ILE A 140 -13.30 8.65 -8.73
CA ILE A 140 -14.53 9.45 -8.70
C ILE A 140 -14.50 10.48 -7.56
N PRO A 141 -15.19 11.63 -7.70
CA PRO A 141 -15.33 12.59 -6.61
C PRO A 141 -15.96 11.99 -5.35
N ARG A 142 -15.62 12.51 -4.15
CA ARG A 142 -16.20 12.05 -2.87
C ARG A 142 -17.74 12.06 -2.88
N VAL A 143 -18.33 13.13 -3.43
CA VAL A 143 -19.80 13.25 -3.59
C VAL A 143 -20.40 12.12 -4.41
N SER A 144 -19.68 11.59 -5.39
CA SER A 144 -20.13 10.43 -6.18
C SER A 144 -20.11 9.16 -5.33
N VAL A 145 -19.08 8.97 -4.49
CA VAL A 145 -19.04 7.84 -3.54
C VAL A 145 -20.21 7.93 -2.55
N GLU A 146 -20.47 9.12 -2.00
CA GLU A 146 -21.62 9.35 -1.10
C GLU A 146 -22.95 9.00 -1.77
N ARG A 147 -23.15 9.45 -3.02
CA ARG A 147 -24.35 9.11 -3.81
C ARG A 147 -24.47 7.61 -4.04
N ALA A 148 -23.39 6.93 -4.38
CA ALA A 148 -23.39 5.47 -4.58
C ALA A 148 -23.74 4.71 -3.29
N LEU A 149 -23.15 5.11 -2.16
CA LEU A 149 -23.47 4.53 -0.86
C LEU A 149 -24.92 4.84 -0.44
N CYS A 150 -25.42 6.03 -0.77
CA CYS A 150 -26.81 6.41 -0.51
C CYS A 150 -27.78 5.55 -1.35
N GLN A 151 -27.51 5.39 -2.65
CA GLN A 151 -28.31 4.57 -3.57
C GLN A 151 -28.41 3.11 -3.12
N ARG A 152 -27.40 2.61 -2.39
CA ARG A 152 -27.36 1.25 -1.85
C ARG A 152 -27.79 1.15 -0.39
N ASN A 153 -28.28 2.24 0.22
CA ASN A 153 -28.66 2.32 1.64
C ASN A 153 -27.52 1.96 2.61
N LEU A 154 -26.27 2.18 2.18
CA LEU A 154 -25.05 1.93 2.95
C LEU A 154 -24.56 3.19 3.69
N LEU A 155 -24.92 4.39 3.19
CA LEU A 155 -24.40 5.66 3.70
C LEU A 155 -24.71 5.88 5.20
N GLN A 156 -25.85 5.39 5.67
CA GLN A 156 -26.31 5.49 7.05
C GLN A 156 -25.63 4.50 8.01
N LEU A 157 -24.96 3.47 7.48
CA LEU A 157 -24.29 2.43 8.27
C LEU A 157 -22.90 2.85 8.75
N VAL A 158 -22.38 3.94 8.18
CA VAL A 158 -21.06 4.50 8.46
C VAL A 158 -21.22 5.95 8.94
N SER A 159 -20.59 6.26 10.07
CA SER A 159 -20.56 7.62 10.62
C SER A 159 -19.77 8.58 9.72
N ALA A 160 -19.97 9.89 9.90
CA ALA A 160 -19.21 10.90 9.15
C ALA A 160 -17.68 10.71 9.28
N ARG A 161 -17.19 10.45 10.51
CA ARG A 161 -15.77 10.15 10.78
C ARG A 161 -15.29 8.93 10.00
N GLU A 162 -16.06 7.85 9.99
CA GLU A 162 -15.70 6.63 9.26
C GLU A 162 -15.66 6.89 7.74
N ARG A 163 -16.61 7.65 7.20
CA ARG A 163 -16.63 8.01 5.78
C ARG A 163 -15.41 8.85 5.40
N ASP A 164 -15.09 9.87 6.19
CA ASP A 164 -13.92 10.74 5.92
C ASP A 164 -12.62 9.93 5.93
N LEU A 165 -12.48 8.98 6.86
CA LEU A 165 -11.31 8.11 6.91
C LEU A 165 -11.29 7.07 5.77
N ILE A 166 -12.45 6.57 5.32
CA ILE A 166 -12.54 5.75 4.11
C ILE A 166 -12.11 6.57 2.90
N TYR A 167 -12.55 7.83 2.76
CA TYR A 167 -12.15 8.70 1.65
C TYR A 167 -10.66 9.02 1.68
N LYS A 168 -10.09 9.23 2.87
CA LYS A 168 -8.64 9.38 3.07
C LYS A 168 -7.90 8.10 2.70
N CYS A 169 -8.38 6.94 3.14
CA CYS A 169 -7.80 5.62 2.86
C CYS A 169 -7.69 5.34 1.35
N PHE A 170 -8.73 5.69 0.60
CA PHE A 170 -8.83 5.45 -0.84
C PHE A 170 -8.57 6.71 -1.67
N GLY A 171 -8.00 7.76 -1.06
CA GLY A 171 -7.82 9.07 -1.68
C GLY A 171 -6.91 9.03 -2.90
N TYR A 172 -7.12 9.97 -3.81
CA TYR A 172 -6.26 10.21 -4.95
C TYR A 172 -6.33 11.68 -5.35
N ARG A 173 -5.17 12.31 -5.54
CA ARG A 173 -5.09 13.69 -6.01
C ARG A 173 -5.12 13.73 -7.53
N ARG A 174 -6.15 14.34 -8.09
CA ARG A 174 -6.27 14.63 -9.53
C ARG A 174 -6.37 16.15 -9.71
N GLY A 175 -5.28 16.77 -10.19
CA GLY A 175 -5.17 18.23 -10.24
C GLY A 175 -5.25 18.86 -8.84
N CYS A 176 -6.17 19.82 -8.66
CA CYS A 176 -6.45 20.46 -7.36
C CYS A 176 -7.55 19.74 -6.54
N GLY A 177 -8.13 18.66 -7.05
CA GLY A 177 -9.24 17.94 -6.40
C GLY A 177 -8.81 16.66 -5.69
N ASP A 178 -9.52 16.33 -4.61
CA ASP A 178 -9.43 15.05 -3.90
C ASP A 178 -10.53 14.11 -4.39
N GLU A 179 -10.12 13.03 -5.06
CA GLU A 179 -11.00 11.98 -5.56
C GLU A 179 -10.75 10.66 -4.81
N VAL A 180 -11.61 9.67 -5.03
CA VAL A 180 -11.55 8.34 -4.40
C VAL A 180 -11.32 7.30 -5.49
N ARG A 181 -10.34 6.41 -5.29
CA ARG A 181 -10.02 5.32 -6.21
C ARG A 181 -11.03 4.18 -6.06
N THR A 182 -11.62 3.76 -7.18
CA THR A 182 -12.72 2.76 -7.18
C THR A 182 -12.30 1.37 -7.63
N ARG A 183 -10.99 1.15 -7.87
CA ARG A 183 -10.39 -0.14 -8.28
C ARG A 183 -10.93 -0.69 -9.62
N THR A 184 -11.74 0.09 -10.35
CA THR A 184 -12.31 -0.25 -11.67
C THR A 184 -11.26 -0.28 -12.80
N HIS A 185 -10.02 0.12 -12.53
CA HIS A 185 -8.89 0.03 -13.46
C HIS A 185 -7.69 -0.65 -12.82
N THR A 186 -7.45 -1.90 -13.17
CA THR A 186 -6.14 -2.57 -13.09
C THR A 186 -5.49 -2.56 -14.47
N ARG A 187 -5.12 -1.38 -14.99
CA ARG A 187 -4.21 -1.30 -16.14
C ARG A 187 -3.51 0.05 -16.25
N THR A 188 -2.21 0.00 -16.01
CA THR A 188 -1.13 0.79 -16.63
C THR A 188 -1.56 1.97 -17.52
N HIS A 189 -1.58 3.18 -16.97
CA HIS A 189 -1.18 4.35 -17.75
C HIS A 189 -0.04 5.06 -17.03
N THR A 190 1.16 4.64 -17.41
CA THR A 190 2.34 5.48 -17.43
C THR A 190 2.05 6.77 -18.19
N HIS A 191 2.42 7.89 -17.59
CA HIS A 191 2.65 9.20 -18.19
C HIS A 191 1.62 9.71 -19.21
N THR A 192 0.87 10.73 -18.79
CA THR A 192 0.59 11.91 -19.62
C THR A 192 0.02 13.01 -18.73
N HIS A 193 0.92 13.82 -18.16
CA HIS A 193 0.68 15.26 -17.97
C HIS A 193 1.97 15.92 -17.49
N ARG A 194 2.90 16.09 -18.42
CA ARG A 194 3.95 17.10 -18.31
C ARG A 194 4.16 17.79 -19.66
N GLU A 195 3.07 18.16 -20.31
CA GLU A 195 3.07 19.05 -21.46
C GLU A 195 1.80 19.90 -21.38
N ASN A 196 1.95 21.09 -20.78
CA ASN A 196 1.20 22.31 -21.13
C ASN A 196 1.62 23.46 -20.19
N ASP A 197 2.92 23.70 -20.08
CA ASP A 197 3.42 24.92 -19.41
C ASP A 197 4.70 25.44 -20.09
N LYS A 198 4.72 25.41 -21.43
CA LYS A 198 5.80 26.00 -22.24
C LYS A 198 5.32 26.73 -23.49
N HIS A 199 4.10 27.26 -23.49
CA HIS A 199 3.64 28.10 -24.60
C HIS A 199 2.98 29.40 -24.18
N ILE A 200 3.56 30.09 -23.20
CA ILE A 200 3.43 31.55 -23.06
C ILE A 200 4.75 32.09 -22.52
N ARG A 201 5.63 32.51 -23.43
CA ARG A 201 6.64 33.58 -23.30
C ARG A 201 7.61 33.44 -24.47
N HIS A 202 7.37 34.23 -25.51
CA HIS A 202 8.35 35.00 -26.26
C HIS A 202 7.56 35.74 -27.36
N GLN A 203 7.02 36.90 -26.98
CA GLN A 203 7.19 38.10 -27.79
C GLN A 203 8.52 38.73 -27.37
#